data_AF-A0A0Q2S677-F1
#
_entry.id   AF-A0A0Q2S677-F1
#
_cell.length_a   1.000
_cell.length_b   1.000
_cell.length_c   1.000
_cell.angle_alpha   90.00
_cell.angle_beta   90.00
_cell.angle_gamma   90.00
#
_symmetry.space_group_name_H-M   'P 1'
#
loop_
_entity.id
_entity.type
_entity.pdbx_description
1 polymer ?
#
loop_
_entity_poly.entity_id
_entity_poly.type
_entity_poly.pdbx_seq_one_letter_code
_entity_poly.pdbx_strand_id
1 'polypeptide(L)'
;SMIEGRDESYITDMLGTCKFVPYKMEELARLYSLATGEEWTVEKLRNVAQAVESIARIHDALDWVTPPMDDTIPPRWWEPEPEGPAKGNKAFIDYNDFLEARREFYRLRGWHEELGVPLPETMEELGYPEFKEDAERALEVVKKRMGA
;
A
#
# COMPACT_ATOMS: atom_id res chain seq x y z
N SER A 1 7.08 -5.48 -8.77
CA SER A 1 5.65 -5.17 -8.91
C SER A 1 5.33 -3.89 -8.15
N MET A 2 4.11 -3.33 -8.22
CA MET A 2 3.72 -2.18 -7.40
C MET A 2 3.81 -2.50 -5.89
N ILE A 3 3.44 -3.72 -5.50
CA ILE A 3 3.54 -4.20 -4.11
C ILE A 3 5.01 -4.19 -3.64
N GLU A 4 5.91 -4.84 -4.39
CA GLU A 4 7.33 -4.90 -4.02
C GLU A 4 7.94 -3.50 -3.94
N GLY A 5 7.63 -2.60 -4.89
CA GLY A 5 8.14 -1.24 -4.87
C GLY A 5 7.64 -0.41 -3.67
N ARG A 6 6.40 -0.63 -3.22
CA ARG A 6 5.89 0.00 -1.98
C ARG A 6 6.62 -0.55 -0.75
N ASP A 7 6.76 -1.88 -0.66
CA ASP A 7 7.47 -2.50 0.45
C ASP A 7 8.90 -1.98 0.56
N GLU A 8 9.63 -1.92 -0.56
CA GLU A 8 10.99 -1.37 -0.59
C GLU A 8 11.04 0.09 -0.11
N SER A 9 10.09 0.93 -0.54
CA SER A 9 10.01 2.32 -0.07
C SER A 9 9.80 2.40 1.44
N TYR A 10 8.82 1.67 1.98
CA TYR A 10 8.57 1.62 3.42
C TYR A 10 9.79 1.09 4.19
N ILE A 11 10.46 0.05 3.69
CA ILE A 11 11.69 -0.47 4.30
C ILE A 11 12.75 0.63 4.36
N THR A 12 12.98 1.36 3.27
CA THR A 12 13.98 2.43 3.27
C THR A 12 13.67 3.54 4.28
N ASP A 13 12.39 3.93 4.38
CA ASP A 13 11.93 4.98 5.29
C ASP A 13 12.01 4.53 6.76
N MET A 14 11.57 3.31 7.08
CA MET A 14 11.64 2.74 8.44
C MET A 14 13.08 2.59 8.94
N LEU A 15 14.00 2.17 8.07
CA LEU A 15 15.42 2.02 8.40
C LEU A 15 16.18 3.36 8.39
N GLY A 16 15.53 4.45 7.95
CA GLY A 16 16.16 5.77 7.84
C GLY A 16 17.27 5.82 6.79
N THR A 17 17.19 4.99 5.76
CA THR A 17 18.21 4.89 4.71
C THR A 17 17.83 5.71 3.48
N CYS A 18 18.83 6.22 2.76
CA CYS A 18 18.58 7.00 1.55
C CYS A 18 18.20 6.08 0.37
N LYS A 19 16.97 6.23 -0.14
CA LYS A 19 16.47 5.51 -1.33
C LYS A 19 17.25 5.74 -2.64
N PHE A 20 18.11 6.76 -2.69
CA PHE A 20 18.95 7.01 -3.87
C PHE A 20 20.24 6.17 -3.88
N VAL A 21 20.58 5.54 -2.77
CA VAL A 21 21.68 4.58 -2.73
C VAL A 21 21.12 3.23 -3.20
N PRO A 22 21.77 2.56 -4.17
CA PRO A 22 21.26 1.33 -4.78
C PRO A 22 21.52 0.12 -3.87
N TYR A 23 21.00 0.16 -2.64
CA TYR A 23 21.05 -0.97 -1.72
C TYR A 23 20.25 -2.13 -2.27
N LYS A 24 20.77 -3.35 -2.09
CA LYS A 24 19.96 -4.55 -2.21
C LYS A 24 19.17 -4.77 -0.92
N MET A 25 17.97 -5.32 -0.99
CA MET A 25 17.15 -5.57 0.21
C MET A 25 17.85 -6.51 1.20
N GLU A 26 18.63 -7.47 0.69
CA GLU A 26 19.43 -8.37 1.52
C GLU A 26 20.55 -7.64 2.28
N GLU A 27 21.10 -6.59 1.68
CA GLU A 27 22.10 -5.74 2.35
C GLU A 27 21.46 -4.96 3.49
N LEU A 28 20.27 -4.41 3.28
CA LEU A 28 19.52 -3.70 4.34
C LEU A 28 19.14 -4.62 5.49
N ALA A 29 18.60 -5.82 5.21
CA ALA A 29 18.28 -6.82 6.24
C ALA A 29 19.52 -7.21 7.05
N ARG A 30 20.66 -7.43 6.37
CA ARG A 30 21.93 -7.76 7.02
C ARG A 30 22.47 -6.59 7.85
N LEU A 31 22.41 -5.37 7.33
CA LEU A 31 22.84 -4.16 8.03
C LEU A 31 22.03 -3.97 9.31
N TYR A 32 20.71 -4.10 9.23
CA TYR A 32 19.83 -3.99 10.38
C TYR A 32 20.12 -5.08 11.41
N SER A 33 20.34 -6.33 10.97
CA SER A 33 20.72 -7.44 11.86
C SER A 33 22.02 -7.15 12.63
N LEU A 34 23.03 -6.61 11.94
CA LEU A 34 24.31 -6.26 12.55
C LEU A 34 24.20 -5.09 13.52
N ALA A 35 23.31 -4.13 13.24
CA ALA A 35 23.10 -2.96 14.07
C ALA A 35 22.34 -3.28 15.36
N THR A 36 21.34 -4.17 15.31
CA THR A 36 20.48 -4.53 16.45
C THR A 36 21.00 -5.74 17.24
N GLY A 37 21.79 -6.61 16.61
CA GLY A 37 22.19 -7.90 17.18
C GLY A 37 21.12 -8.99 17.06
N GLU A 38 20.01 -8.73 16.35
CA GLU A 38 18.93 -9.67 16.11
C GLU A 38 18.92 -10.16 14.65
N GLU A 39 18.41 -11.36 14.39
CA GLU A 39 18.34 -11.88 13.03
C GLU A 39 17.13 -11.32 12.26
N TRP A 40 17.41 -10.51 11.24
CA TRP A 40 16.44 -9.95 10.32
C TRP A 40 16.61 -10.47 8.90
N THR A 41 15.49 -10.77 8.25
CA THR A 41 15.42 -11.22 6.85
C THR A 41 14.64 -10.21 6.02
N VAL A 42 14.80 -10.25 4.69
CA VAL A 42 14.00 -9.42 3.77
C VAL A 42 12.50 -9.66 3.96
N GLU A 43 12.10 -10.92 4.19
CA GLU A 43 10.71 -11.28 4.44
C GLU A 43 10.16 -10.64 5.72
N LYS A 44 10.92 -10.69 6.83
CA LYS A 44 10.54 -10.00 8.07
C LYS A 44 10.38 -8.49 7.86
N LEU A 45 11.31 -7.88 7.13
CA LEU A 45 11.24 -6.45 6.81
C LEU A 45 10.01 -6.12 5.95
N ARG A 46 9.68 -6.94 4.95
CA ARG A 46 8.48 -6.77 4.11
C ARG A 46 7.19 -6.92 4.91
N ASN A 47 7.13 -7.90 5.82
CA ASN A 47 5.97 -8.10 6.69
C ASN A 47 5.73 -6.86 7.57
N VAL A 48 6.77 -6.32 8.20
CA VAL A 48 6.68 -5.08 8.98
C VAL A 48 6.33 -3.88 8.10
N ALA A 49 6.89 -3.77 6.89
CA ALA A 49 6.55 -2.71 5.95
C ALA A 49 5.06 -2.71 5.58
N GLN A 50 4.49 -3.89 5.32
CA GLN A 50 3.05 -4.04 5.06
C GLN A 50 2.20 -3.68 6.28
N ALA A 51 2.63 -4.03 7.48
CA ALA A 51 1.94 -3.64 8.71
C ALA A 51 1.93 -2.12 8.88
N VAL A 52 3.07 -1.46 8.69
CA VAL A 52 3.17 0.02 8.80
C VAL A 52 2.29 0.71 7.77
N GLU A 53 2.28 0.25 6.52
CA GLU A 53 1.38 0.77 5.49
C GLU A 53 -0.09 0.58 5.87
N SER A 54 -0.45 -0.60 6.40
CA SER A 54 -1.83 -0.91 6.78
C SER A 54 -2.28 -0.05 7.96
N ILE A 55 -1.43 0.15 8.97
CA ILE A 55 -1.72 1.03 10.10
C ILE A 55 -1.91 2.48 9.63
N ALA A 56 -1.04 2.98 8.74
CA ALA A 56 -1.19 4.31 8.15
C ALA A 56 -2.50 4.42 7.35
N ARG A 57 -2.85 3.38 6.59
CA ARG A 57 -4.09 3.34 5.82
C ARG A 57 -5.34 3.34 6.70
N ILE A 58 -5.33 2.62 7.82
CA ILE A 58 -6.40 2.64 8.83
C ILE A 58 -6.56 4.05 9.38
N HIS A 59 -5.45 4.70 9.74
CA HIS A 59 -5.47 6.09 10.23
C HIS A 59 -6.10 7.05 9.22
N ASP A 60 -5.63 7.00 7.97
CA ASP A 60 -6.16 7.85 6.89
C ASP A 60 -7.66 7.62 6.67
N ALA A 61 -8.11 6.36 6.67
CA ALA A 61 -9.50 5.99 6.49
C ALA A 61 -10.39 6.43 7.66
N LEU A 62 -9.89 6.36 8.90
CA LEU A 62 -10.59 6.88 10.07
C LEU A 62 -10.76 8.40 10.02
N ASP A 63 -9.76 9.11 9.49
CA ASP A 63 -9.74 10.57 9.51
C ASP A 63 -10.50 11.18 8.31
N TRP A 64 -9.93 11.14 7.10
CA TRP A 64 -10.47 11.91 5.97
C TRP A 64 -10.51 11.15 4.63
N VAL A 65 -9.79 10.05 4.48
CA VAL A 65 -9.74 9.30 3.22
C VAL A 65 -10.95 8.37 3.10
N THR A 66 -11.55 8.38 1.92
CA THR A 66 -12.59 7.45 1.46
C THR A 66 -12.04 6.75 0.23
N PRO A 67 -11.32 5.62 0.39
CA PRO A 67 -10.57 5.00 -0.71
C PRO A 67 -11.31 4.79 -2.04
N PRO A 68 -12.60 4.39 -2.05
CA PRO A 68 -13.30 4.23 -3.32
C PRO A 68 -13.40 5.52 -4.13
N MET A 69 -13.40 6.68 -3.45
CA MET A 69 -13.51 8.03 -4.02
C MET A 69 -12.14 8.70 -4.21
N ASP A 70 -11.23 8.53 -3.25
CA ASP A 70 -9.98 9.29 -3.18
C ASP A 70 -8.78 8.57 -3.83
N ASP A 71 -8.79 7.23 -3.90
CA ASP A 71 -7.78 6.49 -4.65
C ASP A 71 -8.12 6.56 -6.15
N THR A 72 -7.83 7.73 -6.72
CA THR A 72 -8.03 8.12 -8.12
C THR A 72 -6.72 8.66 -8.70
N ILE A 73 -6.69 8.87 -10.02
CA ILE A 73 -5.55 9.45 -10.73
C ILE A 73 -5.90 10.82 -11.31
N PRO A 74 -4.91 11.70 -11.52
CA PRO A 74 -5.15 13.00 -12.12
C PRO A 74 -5.88 12.91 -13.48
N PRO A 75 -6.81 13.83 -13.81
CA PRO A 75 -7.55 13.84 -15.07
C PRO A 75 -6.66 13.72 -16.32
N ARG A 76 -5.49 14.36 -16.29
CA ARG A 76 -4.50 14.36 -17.37
C ARG A 76 -4.01 12.96 -17.74
N TRP A 77 -4.00 12.00 -16.80
CA TRP A 77 -3.50 10.64 -17.06
C TRP A 77 -4.50 9.77 -17.85
N TRP A 78 -5.75 10.22 -17.96
CA TRP A 78 -6.78 9.60 -18.79
C TRP A 78 -6.72 10.04 -20.26
N GLU A 79 -6.00 11.13 -20.53
CA GLU A 79 -5.83 11.65 -21.88
C GLU A 79 -4.70 10.88 -22.57
N PRO A 80 -4.90 10.43 -23.83
CA PRO A 80 -3.83 9.81 -24.61
C PRO A 80 -2.68 10.78 -24.84
N GLU A 81 -1.45 10.25 -24.82
CA GLU A 81 -0.27 11.03 -25.17
C GLU A 81 -0.36 11.50 -26.64
N PRO A 82 -0.25 12.81 -26.93
CA PRO A 82 -0.38 13.35 -28.28
C PRO A 82 0.73 12.90 -29.24
N GLU A 83 1.95 12.68 -28.74
CA GLU A 83 3.13 12.45 -29.59
C GLU A 83 4.22 11.57 -28.95
N GLY A 84 5.30 11.33 -29.71
CA GLY A 84 6.42 10.52 -29.25
C GLY A 84 6.14 9.01 -29.18
N PRO A 85 7.05 8.23 -28.54
CA PRO A 85 6.99 6.77 -28.52
C PRO A 85 5.75 6.19 -27.82
N ALA A 86 5.13 6.94 -26.91
CA ALA A 86 3.93 6.54 -26.19
C ALA A 86 2.64 7.09 -26.81
N LYS A 87 2.69 7.69 -28.01
CA LYS A 87 1.55 8.30 -28.66
C LYS A 87 0.34 7.36 -28.68
N GLY A 88 -0.81 7.87 -28.22
CA GLY A 88 -2.06 7.12 -28.13
C GLY A 88 -2.23 6.29 -26.85
N ASN A 89 -1.18 6.14 -26.04
CA ASN A 89 -1.27 5.49 -24.73
C ASN A 89 -1.81 6.47 -23.68
N LYS A 90 -2.55 5.93 -22.72
CA LYS A 90 -3.00 6.58 -21.48
C LYS A 90 -2.76 5.62 -20.31
N ALA A 91 -2.95 6.07 -19.07
CA ALA A 91 -2.62 5.25 -17.89
C ALA A 91 -3.42 3.94 -17.81
N PHE A 92 -4.68 3.95 -18.24
CA PHE A 92 -5.59 2.79 -18.22
C PHE A 92 -6.44 2.72 -19.48
N ILE A 93 -6.88 1.53 -19.88
CA ILE A 93 -7.68 1.30 -21.08
C ILE A 93 -9.02 2.03 -20.98
N ASP A 94 -9.68 1.92 -19.84
CA ASP A 94 -10.89 2.65 -19.48
C ASP A 94 -11.03 2.70 -17.95
N TYR A 95 -12.17 3.21 -17.46
CA TYR A 95 -12.41 3.33 -16.03
C TYR A 95 -12.60 1.97 -15.34
N ASN A 96 -13.14 0.96 -16.04
CA ASN A 96 -13.33 -0.37 -15.46
C ASN A 96 -11.99 -1.09 -15.28
N ASP A 97 -11.08 -0.99 -16.27
CA ASP A 97 -9.70 -1.49 -16.18
C ASP A 97 -8.96 -0.91 -14.97
N PHE A 98 -9.12 0.40 -14.71
CA PHE A 98 -8.59 1.04 -13.50
C PHE A 98 -9.20 0.47 -12.21
N LEU A 99 -10.53 0.32 -12.16
CA LEU A 99 -11.20 -0.22 -10.97
C LEU A 99 -10.75 -1.66 -10.69
N GLU A 100 -10.58 -2.49 -11.72
CA GLU A 100 -10.05 -3.85 -11.59
C GLU A 100 -8.61 -3.85 -11.06
N ALA A 101 -7.73 -3.03 -11.63
CA ALA A 101 -6.36 -2.90 -11.15
C ALA A 101 -6.29 -2.44 -9.67
N ARG A 102 -7.19 -1.51 -9.28
CA ARG A 102 -7.30 -1.02 -7.91
C ARG A 102 -7.79 -2.11 -6.94
N ARG A 103 -8.84 -2.85 -7.31
CA ARG A 103 -9.33 -3.99 -6.51
C ARG A 103 -8.26 -5.06 -6.34
N GLU A 104 -7.53 -5.37 -7.40
CA GLU A 104 -6.44 -6.34 -7.35
C GLU A 104 -5.33 -5.87 -6.42
N PHE A 105 -4.98 -4.58 -6.46
CA PHE A 105 -4.02 -4.01 -5.51
C PHE A 105 -4.48 -4.19 -4.06
N TYR A 106 -5.73 -3.85 -3.74
CA TYR A 106 -6.28 -4.04 -2.39
C TYR A 106 -6.27 -5.51 -1.97
N ARG A 107 -6.71 -6.41 -2.85
CA ARG A 107 -6.72 -7.86 -2.60
C ARG A 107 -5.33 -8.38 -2.28
N LEU A 108 -4.32 -7.99 -3.08
CA LEU A 108 -2.92 -8.37 -2.86
C LEU A 108 -2.35 -7.82 -1.55
N ARG A 109 -2.91 -6.72 -1.03
CA ARG A 109 -2.48 -6.11 0.23
C ARG A 109 -3.23 -6.66 1.47
N GLY A 110 -4.22 -7.52 1.29
CA GLY A 110 -5.10 -7.97 2.38
C GLY A 110 -6.12 -6.90 2.79
N TRP A 111 -6.50 -6.03 1.86
CA TRP A 111 -7.48 -4.97 2.11
C TRP A 111 -8.81 -5.34 1.47
N HIS A 112 -9.89 -4.79 2.01
CA HIS A 112 -11.22 -4.99 1.47
C HIS A 112 -11.28 -4.50 0.02
N GLU A 113 -11.66 -5.36 -0.92
CA GLU A 113 -11.56 -5.09 -2.36
C GLU A 113 -12.37 -3.87 -2.82
N GLU A 114 -13.55 -3.64 -2.22
CA GLU A 114 -14.34 -2.45 -2.58
C GLU A 114 -14.00 -1.21 -1.74
N LEU A 115 -13.71 -1.37 -0.44
CA LEU A 115 -13.55 -0.25 0.49
C LEU A 115 -12.11 0.23 0.64
N GLY A 116 -11.11 -0.54 0.20
CA GLY A 116 -9.69 -0.17 0.23
C GLY A 116 -9.11 0.02 1.63
N VAL A 117 -9.72 -0.60 2.65
CA VAL A 117 -9.29 -0.57 4.06
C VAL A 117 -8.72 -1.93 4.43
N PRO A 118 -7.61 -2.01 5.20
CA PRO A 118 -7.09 -3.28 5.69
C PRO A 118 -8.14 -4.11 6.43
N LEU A 119 -8.13 -5.42 6.22
CA LEU A 119 -9.02 -6.32 6.93
C LEU A 119 -8.51 -6.58 8.35
N PRO A 120 -9.40 -6.79 9.35
CA PRO A 120 -8.99 -7.18 10.69
C PRO A 120 -8.13 -8.44 10.70
N GLU A 121 -8.46 -9.43 9.87
CA GLU A 121 -7.68 -10.67 9.73
C GLU A 121 -6.27 -10.40 9.20
N THR A 122 -6.11 -9.44 8.29
CA THR A 122 -4.79 -9.04 7.79
C THR A 122 -3.91 -8.43 8.88
N MET A 123 -4.49 -7.69 9.82
CA MET A 123 -3.72 -7.18 10.97
C MET A 123 -3.25 -8.31 11.90
N GLU A 124 -4.04 -9.39 12.03
CA GLU A 124 -3.61 -10.59 12.76
C GLU A 124 -2.48 -11.33 12.05
N GLU A 125 -2.61 -11.55 10.74
CA GLU A 125 -1.61 -12.23 9.92
C GLU A 125 -0.28 -11.48 9.90
N LEU A 126 -0.32 -10.15 9.96
CA LEU A 126 0.86 -9.29 10.05
C LEU A 126 1.45 -9.21 11.48
N GLY A 127 0.80 -9.80 12.48
CA GLY A 127 1.30 -9.84 13.86
C GLY A 127 1.00 -8.59 14.69
N TYR A 128 0.04 -7.77 14.28
CA TYR A 128 -0.39 -6.54 14.97
C TYR A 128 -1.90 -6.58 15.32
N PRO A 129 -2.37 -7.60 16.06
CA PRO A 129 -3.79 -7.81 16.37
C PRO A 129 -4.43 -6.67 17.18
N GLU A 130 -3.63 -5.83 17.84
CA GLU A 130 -4.12 -4.65 18.56
C GLU A 130 -4.79 -3.61 17.65
N PHE A 131 -4.55 -3.63 16.34
CA PHE A 131 -5.18 -2.72 15.36
C PHE A 131 -6.44 -3.30 14.71
N LYS A 132 -6.90 -4.49 15.10
CA LYS A 132 -8.13 -5.11 14.54
C LYS A 132 -9.35 -4.22 14.73
N GLU A 133 -9.57 -3.73 15.95
CA GLU A 133 -10.73 -2.89 16.27
C GLU A 133 -10.69 -1.57 15.50
N ASP A 134 -9.50 -1.02 15.26
CA ASP A 134 -9.33 0.17 14.42
C ASP A 134 -9.63 -0.10 12.94
N ALA A 135 -9.23 -1.27 12.42
CA ALA A 135 -9.57 -1.71 11.07
C ALA A 135 -11.08 -1.89 10.88
N GLU A 136 -11.76 -2.55 11.83
CA GLU A 136 -13.23 -2.69 11.84
C GLU A 136 -13.93 -1.33 11.84
N ARG A 137 -13.48 -0.42 12.71
CA ARG A 137 -14.00 0.94 12.77
C ARG A 137 -13.77 1.69 11.46
N ALA A 138 -12.60 1.55 10.85
CA ALA A 138 -12.27 2.20 9.58
C ALA A 138 -13.18 1.70 8.44
N LEU A 139 -13.46 0.39 8.39
CA LEU A 139 -14.41 -0.19 7.43
C LEU A 139 -15.80 0.44 7.58
N GLU A 140 -16.32 0.52 8.80
CA GLU A 140 -17.64 1.12 9.06
C GLU A 140 -17.68 2.62 8.74
N VAL A 141 -16.60 3.35 9.03
CA VAL A 141 -16.48 4.77 8.69
C VAL A 141 -16.52 4.98 7.18
N VAL A 142 -15.72 4.23 6.42
CA VAL A 142 -15.70 4.33 4.95
C VAL A 142 -17.03 3.90 4.36
N LYS A 143 -17.62 2.80 4.84
CA LYS A 143 -18.94 2.33 4.42
C LYS A 143 -20.03 3.39 4.62
N LYS A 144 -20.05 4.04 5.79
CA LYS A 144 -20.97 5.13 6.09
C LYS A 144 -20.78 6.33 5.16
N ARG A 145 -19.53 6.71 4.84
CA ARG A 145 -19.22 7.80 3.89
C ARG A 145 -19.70 7.48 2.47
N MET A 146 -19.65 6.20 2.09
CA MET A 146 -20.18 5.69 0.83
C MET A 146 -21.72 5.60 0.78
N GLY A 147 -22.40 5.91 1.89
CA GLY A 147 -23.87 5.87 1.97
C GLY A 147 -24.46 4.46 2.10
N ALA A 148 -23.65 3.49 2.58
CA ALA A 148 -24.04 2.09 2.80
C ALA A 148 -24.25 1.75 4.28
#